data_AF-A0AAD7IV31-F1
#
_entry.id   AF-A0AAD7IV31-F1
#
_cell.length_a   1.000
_cell.length_b   1.000
_cell.length_c   1.000
_cell.angle_alpha   90.00
_cell.angle_beta   90.00
_cell.angle_gamma   90.00
#
_symmetry.space_group_name_H-M   'P 1'
#
loop_
_entity.id
_entity.type
_entity.pdbx_description
1 polymer ?
#
loop_
_entity_poly.entity_id
_entity_poly.type
_entity_poly.pdbx_seq_one_letter_code
_entity_poly.pdbx_strand_id
1 'polypeptide(L)'
;MAETQKDGECRIAEIMQYSCVPKKNARGVHVVHCVPVPRLFRICPDRPAVEVTRVLNIDIDTGYVEMPKALGQKLPNGKAWRDVIRHDTSSEDE
;
A
#
# COMPACT_ATOMS: atom_id res chain seq x y z
N MET A 1 -18.22 29.50 -14.14
CA MET A 1 -16.86 29.60 -14.70
C MET A 1 -16.07 28.47 -14.05
N ALA A 2 -15.76 27.41 -14.80
CA ALA A 2 -15.11 26.23 -14.26
C ALA A 2 -13.62 26.52 -14.08
N GLU A 3 -13.15 26.49 -12.84
CA GLU A 3 -11.72 26.62 -12.53
C GLU A 3 -11.00 25.37 -13.06
N THR A 4 -10.19 25.56 -14.10
CA THR A 4 -9.18 24.59 -14.52
C THR A 4 -8.14 24.45 -13.41
N GLN A 5 -8.35 23.48 -12.51
CA GLN A 5 -7.32 23.03 -11.58
C GLN A 5 -6.13 22.54 -12.41
N LYS A 6 -4.97 23.21 -12.25
CA LYS A 6 -3.68 22.63 -12.64
C LYS A 6 -3.60 21.26 -11.97
N ASP A 7 -3.49 20.21 -12.77
CA ASP A 7 -3.27 18.83 -12.34
C ASP A 7 -2.06 18.82 -11.39
N GLY A 8 -2.32 18.89 -10.08
CA GLY A 8 -1.26 18.99 -9.10
C GLY A 8 -0.50 17.69 -9.09
N GLU A 9 0.82 17.78 -9.27
CA GLU A 9 1.69 16.63 -9.40
C GLU A 9 1.47 15.64 -8.25
N CYS A 10 1.09 14.41 -8.57
CA CYS A 10 0.93 13.37 -7.57
C CYS A 10 2.28 13.08 -6.92
N ARG A 11 2.34 13.01 -5.60
CA ARG A 11 3.56 12.65 -4.87
C ARG A 11 3.49 11.26 -4.27
N ILE A 12 4.66 10.66 -4.07
CA ILE A 12 4.79 9.44 -3.27
C ILE A 12 5.16 9.81 -1.84
N ALA A 13 4.54 9.13 -0.89
CA ALA A 13 4.86 9.22 0.53
C ALA A 13 5.10 7.82 1.08
N GLU A 14 6.01 7.69 2.03
CA GLU A 14 6.27 6.44 2.74
C GLU A 14 5.76 6.53 4.17
N ILE A 15 5.14 5.45 4.63
CA ILE A 15 4.84 5.21 6.05
C ILE A 15 5.56 3.93 6.46
N MET A 16 6.38 4.03 7.50
CA MET A 16 7.00 2.87 8.09
C MET A 16 6.08 2.22 9.13
N GLN A 17 5.64 1.00 8.87
CA GLN A 17 4.91 0.17 9.84
C GLN A 17 5.83 -0.88 10.44
N TYR A 18 5.42 -1.47 11.57
CA TYR A 18 6.13 -2.59 12.19
C TYR A 18 5.15 -3.72 12.45
N SER A 19 5.54 -4.94 12.09
CA SER A 19 4.84 -6.16 12.50
C SER A 19 5.60 -6.79 13.68
N CYS A 20 4.96 -6.81 14.85
CA CYS A 20 5.58 -7.26 16.09
C CYS A 20 4.96 -8.58 16.55
N VAL A 21 5.82 -9.56 16.87
CA VAL A 21 5.40 -10.87 17.36
C VAL A 21 6.14 -11.18 18.67
N PRO A 22 5.43 -11.56 19.75
CA PRO A 22 6.10 -12.04 20.97
C PRO A 22 6.77 -13.40 20.69
N LYS A 23 8.05 -13.50 21.03
CA LYS A 23 8.85 -14.73 20.97
C LYS A 23 9.48 -15.00 22.33
N LYS A 24 9.81 -16.26 22.63
CA LYS A 24 10.69 -16.59 23.75
C LYS A 24 12.13 -16.65 23.24
N ASN A 25 13.06 -16.01 23.93
CA ASN A 25 14.48 -16.20 23.64
C ASN A 25 14.98 -17.54 24.20
N ALA A 26 16.24 -17.88 23.94
CA ALA A 26 16.87 -19.11 24.43
C ALA A 26 16.87 -19.27 25.97
N ARG A 27 16.63 -18.18 26.71
CA ARG A 27 16.52 -18.15 28.18
C ARG A 27 15.07 -18.22 28.68
N GLY A 28 14.10 -18.47 27.79
CA GLY A 28 12.68 -18.56 28.13
C GLY A 28 12.00 -17.22 28.39
N VAL A 29 12.69 -16.09 28.23
CA VAL A 29 12.15 -14.74 28.45
C VAL A 29 11.36 -14.28 27.23
N HIS A 30 10.19 -13.70 27.45
CA HIS A 30 9.38 -13.08 26.40
C HIS A 30 10.07 -11.82 25.87
N VAL A 31 10.36 -11.82 24.57
CA VAL A 31 10.91 -10.70 23.81
C VAL A 31 9.99 -10.41 22.64
N VAL A 32 9.76 -9.13 22.36
CA VAL A 32 8.98 -8.70 21.21
C VAL A 32 9.93 -8.55 20.02
N HIS A 33 9.66 -9.30 18.96
CA HIS A 33 10.41 -9.21 17.72
C HIS A 33 9.58 -8.43 16.69
N CYS A 34 10.04 -7.23 16.32
CA CYS A 34 9.39 -6.37 15.33
C CYS A 34 10.17 -6.36 14.01
N VAL A 35 9.46 -6.52 12.89
CA VAL A 35 10.02 -6.35 11.55
C VAL A 35 9.42 -5.11 10.89
N PRO A 36 10.22 -4.25 10.23
CA PRO A 36 9.71 -3.09 9.52
C PRO A 36 8.96 -3.52 8.26
N VAL A 37 7.86 -2.82 7.96
CA VAL A 37 6.98 -3.03 6.80
C VAL A 37 6.76 -1.68 6.11
N PRO A 38 7.59 -1.31 5.12
CA PRO A 38 7.44 -0.04 4.41
C PRO A 38 6.15 -0.04 3.60
N ARG A 39 5.42 1.08 3.63
CA ARG A 39 4.17 1.27 2.89
C ARG A 39 4.25 2.54 2.07
N LEU A 40 4.14 2.41 0.76
CA LEU A 40 4.22 3.51 -0.19
C LEU A 40 2.80 3.93 -0.59
N PHE A 41 2.55 5.23 -0.58
CA PHE A 41 1.26 5.84 -0.92
C PHE A 41 1.40 6.85 -2.03
N ARG A 42 0.51 6.79 -3.01
CA ARG A 42 0.35 7.82 -4.03
C ARG A 42 -0.72 8.80 -3.58
N ILE A 43 -0.33 10.07 -3.45
CA ILE A 43 -1.19 11.17 -3.02
C ILE A 43 -1.33 12.12 -4.20
N CYS A 44 -2.55 12.24 -4.72
CA CYS A 44 -2.92 13.21 -5.74
C CYS A 44 -3.93 14.20 -5.16
N PRO A 45 -3.98 15.45 -5.63
CA PRO A 45 -5.04 16.40 -5.25
C PRO A 45 -6.42 15.81 -5.51
N ASP A 46 -7.37 16.10 -4.62
CA ASP A 46 -8.79 15.73 -4.73
C ASP A 46 -9.08 14.23 -4.90
N ARG A 47 -8.09 13.38 -4.58
CA ARG A 47 -8.23 11.92 -4.57
C ARG A 47 -7.76 11.35 -3.24
N PRO A 48 -8.41 10.28 -2.75
CA PRO A 48 -7.90 9.53 -1.60
C PRO A 48 -6.47 9.03 -1.86
N ALA A 49 -5.65 9.01 -0.80
CA ALA A 49 -4.34 8.39 -0.87
C ALA A 49 -4.50 6.88 -1.12
N VAL A 50 -3.76 6.34 -2.09
CA VAL A 50 -3.82 4.92 -2.46
C VAL A 50 -2.50 4.25 -2.09
N GLU A 51 -2.57 3.14 -1.36
CA GLU A 51 -1.39 2.31 -1.12
C GLU A 51 -0.94 1.67 -2.43
N VAL A 52 0.32 1.90 -2.81
CA VAL A 52 0.94 1.41 -4.04
C VAL A 52 2.08 0.42 -3.76
N THR A 53 2.38 0.11 -2.49
CA THR A 53 3.48 -0.81 -2.09
C THR A 53 3.49 -2.12 -2.88
N ARG A 54 2.33 -2.73 -3.13
CA ARG A 54 2.21 -4.03 -3.80
C ARG A 54 2.33 -3.98 -5.33
N VAL A 55 2.21 -2.80 -5.93
CA VAL A 55 2.22 -2.62 -7.39
C VAL A 55 3.49 -1.96 -7.90
N LEU A 56 4.36 -1.53 -6.98
CA LEU A 56 5.66 -0.97 -7.29
C LEU A 56 6.69 -2.09 -7.36
N ASN A 57 7.47 -2.11 -8.43
CA ASN A 57 8.67 -2.92 -8.48
C ASN A 57 9.75 -2.19 -7.70
N ILE A 58 10.16 -2.78 -6.59
CA ILE A 58 11.27 -2.29 -5.78
C ILE A 58 12.50 -3.07 -6.24
N ASP A 59 13.49 -2.37 -6.79
CA ASP A 59 14.80 -2.95 -7.02
C ASP A 59 15.45 -3.19 -5.65
N ILE A 60 15.65 -4.46 -5.31
CA ILE A 60 16.12 -4.89 -3.99
C ILE A 60 17.60 -4.51 -3.79
N ASP A 61 18.37 -4.39 -4.87
CA ASP A 61 19.80 -4.10 -4.81
C ASP A 61 20.07 -2.60 -4.64
N THR A 62 19.18 -1.75 -5.16
CA THR A 62 19.37 -0.30 -5.17
C THR A 62 18.37 0.47 -4.30
N GLY A 63 17.28 -0.16 -3.88
CA GLY A 63 16.19 0.47 -3.13
C GLY A 63 15.35 1.46 -3.95
N TYR A 64 15.61 1.60 -5.25
CA TYR A 64 14.85 2.50 -6.11
C TYR A 64 13.48 1.91 -6.46
N VAL A 65 12.49 2.79 -6.43
CA VAL A 65 11.11 2.49 -6.76
C VAL A 65 10.86 2.94 -8.18
N GLU A 66 10.77 2.00 -9.12
CA GLU A 66 10.32 2.32 -10.47
C GLU A 66 8.79 2.34 -10.51
N MET A 67 8.22 3.49 -10.87
CA MET A 67 6.79 3.61 -11.16
C MET A 67 6.54 3.30 -12.64
N PRO A 68 5.87 2.18 -12.98
CA PRO A 68 5.39 1.99 -14.34
C PRO A 68 4.56 3.20 -14.79
N LYS A 69 4.91 3.79 -15.94
CA LYS A 69 4.14 4.92 -16.54
C LYS A 69 2.64 4.61 -16.70
N ALA A 70 2.29 3.33 -16.75
CA ALA A 70 0.91 2.83 -16.83
C ALA A 70 0.30 2.39 -15.49
N LEU A 71 0.81 2.84 -14.33
CA LEU A 71 0.28 2.44 -13.01
C LEU A 71 -1.24 2.65 -12.89
N GLY A 72 -1.75 3.74 -13.48
CA GLY A 72 -3.17 4.05 -13.49
C GLY A 72 -4.05 3.06 -14.26
N GLN A 73 -3.49 2.30 -15.22
CA GLN A 73 -4.22 1.23 -15.93
C GLN A 73 -4.25 -0.09 -15.16
N LYS A 74 -3.25 -0.35 -14.31
CA LYS A 74 -3.17 -1.57 -13.50
C LYS A 74 -3.86 -1.44 -12.14
N LEU A 75 -3.99 -0.21 -11.63
CA LEU A 75 -4.65 0.04 -10.37
C LEU A 75 -6.17 -0.12 -10.54
N PRO A 76 -6.83 -0.91 -9.67
CA PRO A 76 -8.28 -0.97 -9.67
C PRO A 76 -8.84 0.43 -9.41
N ASN A 77 -9.92 0.77 -10.10
CA ASN A 77 -10.64 2.01 -9.82
C ASN A 77 -11.07 2.01 -8.35
N GLY A 78 -10.60 3.01 -7.61
CA GLY A 78 -11.01 3.20 -6.23
C GLY A 78 -12.52 3.37 -6.17
N LYS A 79 -13.17 2.64 -5.26
CA LYS A 79 -14.58 2.82 -4.92
C LYS A 79 -14.70 3.50 -3.57
N ALA A 80 -15.77 4.26 -3.35
CA ALA A 80 -16.06 4.71 -1.99
C ALA A 80 -16.30 3.48 -1.12
N TRP A 81 -15.93 3.55 0.17
CA TRP A 81 -16.07 2.41 1.09
C TRP A 81 -17.51 1.86 1.13
N ARG A 82 -18.50 2.74 0.96
CA ARG A 82 -19.93 2.39 0.89
C ARG A 82 -20.30 1.54 -0.33
N ASP A 83 -19.49 1.59 -1.39
CA ASP A 83 -19.71 0.88 -2.65
C ASP A 83 -18.84 -0.39 -2.76
N VAL A 84 -18.10 -0.73 -1.70
CA VAL A 84 -17.28 -1.95 -1.63
C VAL A 84 -18.19 -3.14 -1.27
N ILE A 85 -18.39 -4.03 -2.23
CA ILE A 85 -19.11 -5.29 -2.04
C ILE A 85 -18.08 -6.35 -1.61
N ARG A 86 -18.28 -6.95 -0.43
CA ARG A 86 -17.49 -8.11 0.00
C ARG A 86 -18.11 -9.37 -0.61
N HIS A 87 -17.31 -10.12 -1.35
CA HIS A 87 -17.68 -11.47 -1.74
C HIS A 87 -17.19 -12.41 -0.65
N ASP A 88 -18.11 -13.14 0.00
CA ASP A 88 -17.72 -14.22 0.89
C ASP A 88 -17.05 -15.32 0.06
N THR A 89 -15.82 -15.68 0.44
CA THR A 89 -15.12 -16.83 -0.12
C THR A 89 -15.69 -18.10 0.52
N SER A 90 -16.89 -18.47 0.13
CA SER A 90 -17.48 -19.79 0.38
C SER A 90 -17.72 -20.50 -0.96
N SER A 91 -16.65 -20.68 -1.73
CA SER A 91 -16.60 -21.70 -2.78
C SER A 91 -15.71 -22.83 -2.27
N GLU A 92 -16.36 -23.73 -1.54
CA GLU A 92 -15.97 -25.14 -1.51
C GLU A 92 -16.02 -25.65 -2.95
N ASP A 93 -14.87 -25.74 -3.60
CA ASP A 93 -14.71 -26.52 -4.83
C ASP A 93 -13.91 -27.78 -4.44
N GLU A 94 -14.62 -28.82 -4.00
CA GLU A 94 -14.18 -30.23 -4.09
C GLU A 94 -14.38 -30.75 -5.52
#